data_AF-A0A348N573-F1
#
_entry.id   AF-A0A348N573-F1
#
_cell.length_a   1.000
_cell.length_b   1.000
_cell.length_c   1.000
_cell.angle_alpha   90.00
_cell.angle_beta   90.00
_cell.angle_gamma   90.00
#
_symmetry.space_group_name_H-M   'P 1'
#
loop_
_entity.id
_entity.type
_entity.pdbx_description
1 polymer ?
#
loop_
_entity_poly.entity_id
_entity_poly.type
_entity_poly.pdbx_seq_one_letter_code
_entity_poly.pdbx_strand_id
1 'polypeptide(L)'
;MKEFENALSNYIKDFANGGAIRHFVELGYNVEEIKSSLDFPMSIDEVALIVWKEYVDTKKICFNEEEMDRDYIVKTSYVKDYDKYGKTSLRKVETKEFVGAKSYIPCDFGKRIYQDKEGFLEVLNKLKGEQKAMIDNLPWPLEKVYVDLSTPLGEAVRAFYSFS
;
A
#
# COMPACT_ATOMS: atom_id res chain seq x y z
N MET A 1 -26.71 18.93 -1.84
CA MET A 1 -25.63 19.88 -1.45
C MET A 1 -24.58 19.25 -0.53
N LYS A 2 -24.98 18.34 0.39
CA LYS A 2 -24.08 17.66 1.34
C LYS A 2 -22.96 16.81 0.71
N GLU A 3 -23.21 16.14 -0.41
CA GLU A 3 -22.18 15.30 -1.06
C GLU A 3 -21.05 16.12 -1.70
N PHE A 4 -21.35 17.30 -2.22
CA PHE A 4 -20.35 18.19 -2.80
C PHE A 4 -19.43 18.79 -1.72
N GLU A 5 -20.01 19.22 -0.60
CA GLU A 5 -19.24 19.71 0.55
C GLU A 5 -18.33 18.64 1.14
N ASN A 6 -18.82 17.39 1.24
CA ASN A 6 -18.02 16.25 1.67
C ASN A 6 -16.88 15.95 0.68
N ALA A 7 -17.16 15.91 -0.63
CA ALA A 7 -16.14 15.68 -1.66
C ALA A 7 -15.08 16.79 -1.65
N LEU A 8 -15.49 18.06 -1.50
CA LEU A 8 -14.58 19.19 -1.40
C LEU A 8 -13.75 19.16 -0.12
N SER A 9 -14.35 18.80 1.02
CA SER A 9 -13.64 18.64 2.30
C SER A 9 -12.61 17.52 2.22
N ASN A 10 -12.98 16.37 1.65
CA ASN A 10 -12.07 15.25 1.42
C ASN A 10 -10.93 15.65 0.47
N TYR A 11 -11.25 16.38 -0.61
CA TYR A 11 -10.25 16.88 -1.54
C TYR A 11 -9.26 17.86 -0.89
N ILE A 12 -9.74 18.83 -0.10
CA ILE A 12 -8.88 19.81 0.58
C ILE A 12 -7.96 19.11 1.59
N LYS A 13 -8.46 18.11 2.31
CA LYS A 13 -7.66 17.32 3.27
C LYS A 13 -6.58 16.48 2.58
N ASP A 14 -6.93 15.80 1.48
CA ASP A 14 -5.97 15.04 0.68
C ASP A 14 -4.95 15.97 -0.01
N PHE A 15 -5.39 17.15 -0.45
CA PHE A 15 -4.51 18.17 -1.02
C PHE A 15 -3.53 18.74 0.02
N ALA A 16 -3.98 19.00 1.25
CA ALA A 16 -3.17 19.61 2.30
C ALA A 16 -2.15 18.64 2.91
N ASN A 17 -2.56 17.39 3.18
CA ASN A 17 -1.75 16.44 3.96
C ASN A 17 -1.43 15.14 3.20
N GLY A 18 -2.11 14.84 2.09
CA GLY A 18 -1.96 13.56 1.39
C GLY A 18 -0.56 13.32 0.87
N GLY A 19 0.17 14.37 0.47
CA GLY A 19 1.59 14.25 0.09
C GLY A 19 2.50 13.86 1.26
N ALA A 20 2.29 14.46 2.43
CA ALA A 20 3.05 14.15 3.64
C ALA A 20 2.75 12.73 4.14
N ILE A 21 1.47 12.32 4.16
CA ILE A 21 1.08 10.97 4.57
C ILE A 21 1.75 9.92 3.69
N ARG A 22 1.72 10.08 2.37
CA ARG A 22 2.37 9.16 1.43
C ARG A 22 3.87 9.05 1.68
N HIS A 23 4.54 10.18 1.89
CA HIS A 23 5.96 10.18 2.22
C HIS A 23 6.25 9.43 3.54
N PHE A 24 5.47 9.65 4.60
CA PHE A 24 5.63 8.91 5.85
C PHE A 24 5.35 7.40 5.69
N VAL A 25 4.38 7.02 4.85
CA VAL A 25 4.10 5.62 4.50
C VAL A 25 5.27 4.98 3.75
N GLU A 26 5.95 5.70 2.87
CA GLU A 26 7.18 5.24 2.21
C GLU A 26 8.33 5.05 3.21
N LEU A 27 8.42 5.91 4.22
CA LEU A 27 9.37 5.79 5.33
C LEU A 27 9.02 4.66 6.32
N GLY A 28 7.83 4.05 6.19
CA GLY A 28 7.40 2.94 7.03
C GLY A 28 6.78 3.35 8.35
N TYR A 29 6.21 4.56 8.45
CA TYR A 29 5.51 5.02 9.66
C TYR A 29 4.11 4.39 9.77
N ASN A 30 3.63 4.20 11.00
CA ASN A 30 2.25 3.76 11.27
C ASN A 30 1.27 4.94 11.38
N VAL A 31 -0.04 4.66 11.43
CA VAL A 31 -1.11 5.68 11.45
C VAL A 31 -0.96 6.67 12.62
N GLU A 32 -0.56 6.23 13.81
CA GLU A 32 -0.42 7.09 14.99
C GLU A 32 0.81 8.01 14.88
N GLU A 33 1.93 7.47 14.38
CA GLU A 33 3.14 8.23 14.11
C GLU A 33 2.91 9.28 13.02
N ILE A 34 2.22 8.90 11.94
CA ILE A 34 1.82 9.81 10.87
C ILE A 34 0.97 10.93 11.45
N LYS A 35 -0.11 10.59 12.17
CA LYS A 35 -0.99 11.60 12.79
C LYS A 35 -0.22 12.58 13.67
N SER A 36 0.73 12.09 14.46
CA SER A 36 1.53 12.92 15.35
C SER A 36 2.54 13.81 14.61
N SER A 37 2.84 13.49 13.36
CA SER A 37 3.80 14.20 12.50
C SER A 37 3.15 15.17 11.51
N LEU A 38 1.82 15.28 11.48
CA LEU A 38 1.09 16.18 10.57
C LEU A 38 0.97 17.59 11.15
N ASP A 39 1.24 18.60 10.30
CA ASP A 39 1.07 20.02 10.65
C ASP A 39 -0.40 20.43 10.79
N PHE A 40 -1.29 19.80 10.01
CA PHE A 40 -2.72 20.05 10.06
C PHE A 40 -3.47 18.87 10.68
N PRO A 41 -4.41 19.12 11.62
CA PRO A 41 -5.07 18.08 12.36
C PRO A 41 -5.96 17.22 11.45
N MET A 42 -5.81 15.91 11.56
CA MET A 42 -6.68 14.91 10.96
C MET A 42 -7.10 13.88 12.02
N SER A 43 -8.30 13.32 11.86
CA SER A 43 -8.73 12.17 12.67
C SER A 43 -7.89 10.93 12.34
N ILE A 44 -7.86 9.96 13.25
CA ILE A 44 -7.14 8.69 12.99
C ILE A 44 -7.74 7.99 11.77
N ASP A 45 -9.07 7.95 11.67
CA ASP A 45 -9.78 7.31 10.57
C ASP A 45 -9.43 7.92 9.21
N GLU A 46 -9.31 9.24 9.12
CA GLU A 46 -8.93 9.91 7.87
C GLU A 46 -7.50 9.57 7.46
N VAL A 47 -6.55 9.57 8.40
CA VAL A 47 -5.17 9.15 8.12
C VAL A 47 -5.14 7.69 7.68
N ALA A 48 -5.84 6.81 8.40
CA ALA A 48 -5.93 5.38 8.10
C ALA A 48 -6.46 5.11 6.69
N LEU A 49 -7.48 5.85 6.24
CA LEU A 49 -8.03 5.74 4.89
C LEU A 49 -7.02 6.14 3.82
N ILE A 50 -6.25 7.21 4.04
CA ILE A 50 -5.22 7.65 3.09
C ILE A 50 -4.05 6.66 3.06
N VAL A 51 -3.62 6.16 4.22
CA VAL A 51 -2.58 5.11 4.32
C VAL A 51 -3.02 3.83 3.61
N TRP A 52 -4.27 3.39 3.84
CA TRP A 52 -4.83 2.23 3.16
C TRP A 52 -4.84 2.39 1.65
N LYS A 53 -5.34 3.54 1.17
CA LYS A 53 -5.34 3.89 -0.26
C LYS A 53 -3.92 3.82 -0.83
N GLU A 54 -2.95 4.42 -0.15
CA GLU A 54 -1.54 4.38 -0.58
C GLU A 54 -1.00 2.94 -0.65
N TYR A 55 -1.30 2.08 0.34
CA TYR A 55 -0.90 0.68 0.29
C TYR A 55 -1.49 -0.08 -0.89
N VAL A 56 -2.74 0.20 -1.26
CA VAL A 56 -3.38 -0.41 -2.43
C VAL A 56 -2.79 0.15 -3.73
N ASP A 57 -2.65 1.47 -3.83
CA ASP A 57 -2.14 2.16 -5.02
C ASP A 57 -0.68 1.74 -5.33
N THR A 58 0.14 1.53 -4.29
CA THR A 58 1.54 1.10 -4.39
C THR A 58 1.75 -0.42 -4.36
N LYS A 59 0.68 -1.21 -4.42
CA LYS A 59 0.71 -2.69 -4.42
C LYS A 59 1.37 -3.31 -3.19
N LYS A 60 1.44 -2.58 -2.07
CA LYS A 60 1.79 -3.14 -0.75
C LYS A 60 0.66 -4.00 -0.19
N ILE A 61 -0.59 -3.70 -0.59
CA ILE A 61 -1.77 -4.53 -0.38
C ILE A 61 -2.45 -4.77 -1.75
N CYS A 62 -2.86 -6.01 -2.03
CA CYS A 62 -3.61 -6.40 -3.23
C CYS A 62 -4.87 -7.19 -2.84
N PHE A 63 -5.93 -7.12 -3.64
CA PHE A 63 -7.18 -7.86 -3.36
C PHE A 63 -7.19 -9.26 -4.01
N ASN A 64 -6.35 -9.48 -5.02
CA ASN A 64 -6.21 -10.74 -5.72
C ASN A 64 -4.76 -10.97 -6.18
N GLU A 65 -4.46 -12.20 -6.59
CA GLU A 65 -3.11 -12.60 -7.04
C GLU A 65 -2.71 -11.97 -8.39
N GLU A 66 -3.69 -11.55 -9.20
CA GLU A 66 -3.44 -10.90 -10.50
C GLU A 66 -2.92 -9.48 -10.34
N GLU A 67 -3.31 -8.81 -9.25
CA GLU A 67 -2.85 -7.46 -8.88
C GLU A 67 -1.46 -7.43 -8.21
N MET A 68 -0.95 -8.59 -7.78
CA MET A 68 0.35 -8.69 -7.12
C MET A 68 1.47 -8.19 -8.03
N ASP A 69 2.37 -7.40 -7.46
CA ASP A 69 3.44 -6.78 -8.21
C ASP A 69 4.46 -7.83 -8.69
N ARG A 70 4.82 -7.69 -9.95
CA ARG A 70 5.83 -8.50 -10.62
C ARG A 70 6.86 -7.51 -11.13
N ASP A 71 8.07 -7.60 -10.59
CA ASP A 71 9.16 -6.73 -11.00
C ASP A 71 9.58 -7.06 -12.43
N TYR A 72 9.52 -6.06 -13.30
CA TYR A 72 10.09 -6.10 -14.63
C TYR A 72 11.10 -4.95 -14.79
N ILE A 73 12.30 -5.23 -15.28
CA ILE A 73 13.19 -4.18 -15.76
C ILE A 73 12.77 -3.84 -17.19
N VAL A 74 12.52 -2.56 -17.43
CA VAL A 74 12.32 -2.02 -18.79
C VAL A 74 13.69 -1.66 -19.37
N LYS A 75 14.21 -2.51 -20.26
CA LYS A 75 15.41 -2.18 -21.04
C LYS A 75 15.00 -1.32 -22.23
N THR A 76 15.52 -0.10 -22.28
CA THR A 76 15.39 0.78 -23.44
C THR A 76 16.61 0.62 -24.35
N SER A 77 16.38 0.30 -25.62
CA SER A 77 17.41 0.30 -26.67
C SER A 77 16.96 1.15 -27.85
N TYR A 78 17.91 1.62 -28.67
CA TYR A 78 17.63 2.38 -29.88
C TYR A 78 18.03 1.54 -31.09
N VAL A 79 17.05 1.19 -31.92
CA VAL A 79 17.28 0.46 -33.17
C VAL A 79 17.32 1.46 -34.32
N LYS A 80 18.33 1.32 -35.18
CA LYS A 80 18.51 2.14 -36.36
C LYS A 80 17.76 1.52 -37.54
N ASP A 81 16.73 2.21 -38.01
CA ASP A 81 15.92 1.80 -39.15
C ASP A 81 16.34 2.59 -40.40
N TYR A 82 16.29 1.96 -41.58
CA TYR A 82 16.55 2.58 -42.87
C TYR A 82 15.30 2.50 -43.74
N ASP A 83 14.86 3.62 -44.28
CA ASP A 83 13.75 3.63 -45.25
C ASP A 83 14.21 3.24 -46.66
N LYS A 84 13.25 3.07 -47.57
CA LYS A 84 13.47 2.73 -48.99
C LYS A 84 14.28 3.78 -49.78
N TYR A 85 14.58 4.94 -49.19
CA TYR A 85 15.37 6.03 -49.76
C TYR A 85 16.70 6.24 -49.01
N GLY A 86 17.06 5.34 -48.08
CA GLY A 86 18.31 5.39 -47.32
C GLY A 86 18.29 6.39 -46.15
N LYS A 87 17.14 7.02 -45.85
CA LYS A 87 17.01 7.90 -44.69
C LYS A 87 17.04 7.05 -43.42
N THR A 88 17.89 7.46 -42.48
CA THR A 88 18.01 6.82 -41.17
C THR A 88 16.98 7.39 -40.19
N SER A 89 16.30 6.52 -39.45
CA SER A 89 15.55 6.88 -38.23
C SER A 89 16.01 6.04 -37.04
N LEU A 90 15.88 6.58 -35.83
CA LEU A 90 16.08 5.82 -34.60
C LEU A 90 14.73 5.52 -33.98
N ARG A 91 14.47 4.25 -33.71
CA ARG A 91 13.27 3.78 -33.01
C ARG A 91 13.64 3.35 -31.61
N LYS A 92 12.99 3.93 -30.61
CA LYS A 92 13.06 3.48 -29.21
C LYS A 92 12.35 2.12 -29.11
N VAL A 93 13.02 1.13 -28.55
CA VAL A 93 12.48 -0.20 -28.29
C VAL A 93 12.61 -0.48 -26.80
N GLU A 94 11.48 -0.76 -26.17
CA GLU A 94 11.40 -1.17 -24.78
C GLU A 94 11.17 -2.68 -24.71
N THR A 95 12.04 -3.39 -23.99
CA THR A 95 11.86 -4.82 -23.69
C THR A 95 11.65 -4.97 -22.19
N LYS A 96 10.61 -5.70 -21.78
CA LYS A 96 10.35 -6.03 -20.38
C LYS A 96 10.99 -7.37 -20.07
N GLU A 97 11.98 -7.39 -19.18
CA GLU A 97 12.54 -8.62 -18.62
C GLU A 97 11.99 -8.82 -17.21
N PHE A 98 11.48 -10.02 -16.91
CA PHE A 98 11.03 -10.37 -15.56
C PHE A 98 12.24 -10.52 -14.64
N VAL A 99 12.19 -9.85 -13.49
CA VAL A 99 13.31 -9.76 -12.54
C VAL A 99 12.99 -10.46 -11.23
N GLY A 100 11.71 -10.51 -10.87
CA GLY A 100 11.25 -11.18 -9.67
C GLY A 100 9.77 -10.92 -9.43
N ALA A 101 9.18 -11.64 -8.49
CA ALA A 101 7.86 -11.31 -7.97
C ALA A 101 8.02 -10.94 -6.50
N LYS A 102 7.30 -9.91 -6.06
CA LYS A 102 7.21 -9.64 -4.62
C LYS A 102 6.55 -10.84 -3.92
N SER A 103 6.96 -11.11 -2.70
CA SER A 103 6.35 -12.17 -1.90
C SER A 103 5.21 -11.60 -1.10
N TYR A 104 4.02 -12.17 -1.24
CA TYR A 104 2.83 -11.75 -0.52
C TYR A 104 2.37 -12.81 0.49
N ILE A 105 1.71 -12.38 1.56
CA ILE A 105 1.01 -13.25 2.52
C ILE A 105 -0.50 -12.97 2.47
N PRO A 106 -1.37 -14.00 2.38
CA PRO A 106 -2.80 -13.80 2.49
C PRO A 106 -3.15 -13.33 3.91
N CYS A 107 -3.96 -12.27 3.99
CA CYS A 107 -4.39 -11.64 5.23
C CYS A 107 -5.93 -11.60 5.28
N ASP A 108 -6.50 -12.04 6.40
CA ASP A 108 -7.95 -12.15 6.64
C ASP A 108 -8.41 -11.39 7.90
N PHE A 109 -7.65 -10.37 8.31
CA PHE A 109 -7.87 -9.65 9.57
C PHE A 109 -9.27 -9.07 9.70
N GLY A 110 -9.85 -8.48 8.65
CA GLY A 110 -11.21 -7.94 8.74
C GLY A 110 -12.25 -9.01 9.06
N LYS A 111 -12.11 -10.23 8.52
CA LYS A 111 -12.96 -11.37 8.88
C LYS A 111 -12.76 -11.82 10.32
N ARG A 112 -11.50 -11.88 10.78
CA ARG A 112 -11.18 -12.26 12.17
C ARG A 112 -11.72 -11.26 13.18
N ILE A 113 -11.53 -9.96 12.94
CA ILE A 113 -12.07 -8.88 13.77
C ILE A 113 -13.61 -8.98 13.84
N TYR A 114 -14.26 -9.29 12.72
CA TYR A 114 -15.71 -9.44 12.67
C TYR A 114 -16.23 -10.68 13.40
N GLN A 115 -15.52 -11.80 13.33
CA GLN A 115 -15.94 -13.08 13.92
C GLN A 115 -15.59 -13.20 15.40
N ASP A 116 -14.38 -12.82 15.77
CA ASP A 116 -13.84 -12.92 17.13
C ASP A 116 -12.85 -11.78 17.40
N LYS A 117 -13.42 -10.63 17.76
CA LYS A 117 -12.63 -9.43 18.08
C LYS A 117 -11.71 -9.65 19.28
N GLU A 118 -12.17 -10.39 20.29
CA GLU A 118 -11.40 -10.60 21.52
C GLU A 118 -10.18 -11.49 21.23
N GLY A 119 -10.37 -12.62 20.56
CA GLY A 119 -9.26 -13.49 20.15
C GLY A 119 -8.28 -12.78 19.20
N PHE A 120 -8.77 -11.93 18.29
CA PHE A 120 -7.90 -11.09 17.46
C PHE A 120 -7.03 -10.16 18.31
N LEU A 121 -7.61 -9.46 19.29
CA LEU A 121 -6.88 -8.55 20.18
C LEU A 121 -5.90 -9.29 21.09
N GLU A 122 -6.21 -10.51 21.54
CA GLU A 122 -5.29 -11.34 22.31
C GLU A 122 -4.02 -11.67 21.53
N VAL A 123 -4.16 -12.05 20.25
CA VAL A 123 -3.01 -12.30 19.37
C VAL A 123 -2.27 -11.00 19.08
N LEU A 124 -2.99 -9.92 18.79
CA LEU A 124 -2.41 -8.61 18.50
C LEU A 124 -1.58 -8.08 19.68
N ASN A 125 -2.01 -8.31 20.91
CA ASN A 125 -1.29 -7.89 22.13
C ASN A 125 0.00 -8.69 22.40
N LYS A 126 0.23 -9.81 21.71
CA LYS A 126 1.51 -10.56 21.78
C LYS A 126 2.60 -9.95 20.90
N LEU A 127 2.24 -9.06 19.97
CA LEU A 127 3.18 -8.37 19.09
C LEU A 127 3.96 -7.28 19.82
N LYS A 128 5.12 -6.91 19.27
CA LYS A 128 5.83 -5.70 19.68
C LYS A 128 4.96 -4.47 19.39
N GLY A 129 5.12 -3.41 20.18
CA GLY A 129 4.33 -2.17 20.07
C GLY A 129 4.28 -1.60 18.64
N GLU A 130 5.44 -1.53 17.96
CA GLU A 130 5.54 -1.05 16.58
C GLU A 130 4.75 -1.94 15.59
N GLN A 131 4.88 -3.26 15.70
CA GLN A 131 4.17 -4.22 14.84
C GLN A 131 2.66 -4.17 15.06
N LYS A 132 2.24 -4.06 16.32
CA LYS A 132 0.82 -3.87 16.67
C LYS A 132 0.28 -2.58 16.03
N ALA A 133 1.01 -1.47 16.14
CA ALA A 133 0.59 -0.18 15.62
C ALA A 133 0.42 -0.16 14.09
N MET A 134 1.21 -0.97 13.37
CA MET A 134 1.03 -1.17 11.92
C MET A 134 -0.33 -1.76 11.56
N ILE A 135 -0.93 -2.57 12.45
CA ILE A 135 -2.13 -3.35 12.17
C ILE A 135 -3.39 -2.68 12.72
N ASP A 136 -3.34 -2.15 13.95
CA ASP A 136 -4.50 -1.81 14.78
C ASP A 136 -5.44 -0.76 14.18
N ASN A 137 -4.86 0.23 13.47
CA ASN A 137 -5.60 1.39 12.95
C ASN A 137 -5.96 1.29 11.46
N LEU A 138 -5.69 0.16 10.79
CA LEU A 138 -6.00 0.01 9.37
C LEU A 138 -7.44 -0.47 9.14
N PRO A 139 -8.13 0.04 8.10
CA PRO A 139 -9.51 -0.31 7.79
C PRO A 139 -9.60 -1.66 7.05
N TRP A 140 -9.27 -2.76 7.74
CA TRP A 140 -9.27 -4.10 7.14
C TRP A 140 -10.65 -4.50 6.60
N PRO A 141 -10.78 -4.85 5.30
CA PRO A 141 -12.06 -5.19 4.71
C PRO A 141 -12.50 -6.61 5.12
N LEU A 142 -13.81 -6.90 5.01
CA LEU A 142 -14.39 -8.22 5.31
C LEU A 142 -14.08 -9.29 4.23
N GLU A 143 -12.92 -9.19 3.60
CA GLU A 143 -12.44 -10.08 2.55
C GLU A 143 -10.97 -10.44 2.77
N LYS A 144 -10.45 -11.33 1.92
CA LYS A 144 -9.03 -11.68 1.95
C LYS A 144 -8.28 -10.66 1.12
N VAL A 145 -7.18 -10.14 1.67
CA VAL A 145 -6.21 -9.32 0.94
C VAL A 145 -4.84 -9.99 0.96
N TYR A 146 -3.89 -9.46 0.21
CA TYR A 146 -2.53 -9.96 0.12
C TYR A 146 -1.56 -8.85 0.48
N VAL A 147 -0.71 -9.08 1.47
CA VAL A 147 0.20 -8.06 2.01
C VAL A 147 1.63 -8.38 1.58
N ASP A 148 2.33 -7.38 1.04
CA ASP A 148 3.73 -7.47 0.62
C ASP A 148 4.65 -7.69 1.82
N LEU A 149 5.35 -8.83 1.84
CA LEU A 149 6.26 -9.23 2.91
C LEU A 149 7.55 -8.40 2.98
N SER A 150 7.86 -7.59 1.97
CA SER A 150 9.03 -6.71 1.98
C SER A 150 8.81 -5.42 2.79
N THR A 151 7.59 -5.18 3.26
CA THR A 151 7.20 -3.96 3.99
C THR A 151 7.14 -4.19 5.51
N PRO A 152 7.28 -3.13 6.33
CA PRO A 152 7.06 -3.23 7.78
C PRO A 152 5.67 -3.78 8.15
N LEU A 153 4.63 -3.45 7.36
CA LEU A 153 3.31 -4.02 7.51
C LEU A 153 3.32 -5.54 7.28
N GLY A 154 3.99 -6.00 6.21
CA GLY A 154 4.15 -7.42 5.92
C GLY A 154 4.87 -8.18 7.02
N GLU A 155 5.91 -7.60 7.61
CA GLU A 155 6.60 -8.17 8.77
C GLU A 155 5.69 -8.29 9.99
N ALA A 156 4.89 -7.26 10.27
CA ALA A 156 3.92 -7.28 11.35
C ALA A 156 2.82 -8.34 11.13
N VAL A 157 2.28 -8.45 9.92
CA VAL A 157 1.27 -9.46 9.56
C VAL A 157 1.86 -10.87 9.67
N ARG A 158 3.09 -11.08 9.20
CA ARG A 158 3.79 -12.37 9.35
C ARG A 158 4.00 -12.73 10.82
N ALA A 159 4.37 -11.76 11.65
CA ALA A 159 4.51 -11.96 13.08
C ALA A 159 3.15 -12.31 13.72
N PHE A 160 2.06 -11.64 13.35
CA PHE A 160 0.72 -11.95 13.86
C PHE A 160 0.36 -13.42 13.63
N TYR A 161 0.57 -13.93 12.40
CA TYR A 161 0.27 -15.32 12.07
C TYR A 161 1.18 -16.35 12.75
N SER A 162 2.32 -15.96 13.33
CA SER A 162 3.15 -16.86 14.15
C SER A 162 2.57 -17.12 15.55
N PHE A 163 1.61 -16.31 16.00
CA PHE A 163 0.97 -16.40 17.30
C PHE A 163 -0.50 -16.85 17.25
N SER A 164 -1.06 -16.99 16.03
CA SER A 164 -2.44 -17.39 15.76
C SER A 164 -2.59 -18.89 15.57
#